data_AF-B8IHP5-F1
#
_entry.id   AF-B8IHP5-F1
#
_cell.length_a   1.000
_cell.length_b   1.000
_cell.length_c   1.000
_cell.angle_alpha   90.00
_cell.angle_beta   90.00
_cell.angle_gamma   90.00
#
_symmetry.space_group_name_H-M   'P 1'
#
loop_
_entity.id
_entity.type
_entity.pdbx_description
1 polymer ?
#
loop_
_entity_poly.entity_id
_entity_poly.type
_entity_poly.pdbx_seq_one_letter_code
_entity_poly.pdbx_strand_id
1 'polypeptide(L)'
;MAENSKIEWCHHTFNPWVGCTRLSPACDHCYAEAWAKRTGQAHLWTGERRRTSASNWQQPLKWDRAAAAAGERHRVFCASLADFFDNQVPSRWRDDAWHRIAQTPHLDWMLLTKRPQNIAKMLPGSAIGAPAWGAGWPNVWLGTTIEDRARLRNLDALRTVPARVRFLSCEPLLEDLGEIDLTGIHLVIVGGESGPGARPMRAEWARAIRGQCIAAGVAYHFKQHGDWIDVDQLRHLDGWTGGPEFGRFDHCRYDQDAECLRIGKAAAGRLLDGRTWDQMPEVRP
;
A
#
# COMPACT_ATOMS: atom_id res chain seq x y z
N MET A 1 12.68 6.10 6.68
CA MET A 1 12.66 4.68 7.10
C MET A 1 12.34 4.66 8.57
N ALA A 2 11.48 3.75 9.00
CA ALA A 2 10.99 3.75 10.38
C ALA A 2 10.88 2.30 10.89
N GLU A 3 11.47 2.06 12.06
CA GLU A 3 11.32 0.83 12.86
C GLU A 3 9.89 0.70 13.45
N ASN A 4 9.18 1.82 13.56
CA ASN A 4 7.74 1.84 13.84
C ASN A 4 7.08 2.62 12.70
N SER A 5 6.60 1.90 11.69
CA SER A 5 5.92 2.51 10.55
C SER A 5 4.65 3.23 11.01
N LYS A 6 4.37 4.42 10.46
CA LYS A 6 3.06 5.08 10.60
C LYS A 6 2.04 4.56 9.57
N ILE A 7 2.31 3.37 9.04
CA ILE A 7 1.50 2.67 8.04
C ILE A 7 0.93 1.45 8.74
N GLU A 8 -0.36 1.48 8.99
CA GLU A 8 -1.04 0.66 10.00
C GLU A 8 -1.04 -0.84 9.70
N TRP A 9 -0.93 -1.22 8.43
CA TRP A 9 -0.88 -2.62 8.03
C TRP A 9 0.52 -3.25 8.10
N CYS A 10 1.57 -2.49 8.44
CA CYS A 10 2.93 -3.02 8.55
C CYS A 10 3.65 -2.53 9.81
N HIS A 11 4.58 -3.34 10.31
CA HIS A 11 5.44 -2.95 11.43
C HIS A 11 6.58 -2.04 10.93
N HIS A 12 7.18 -2.43 9.80
CA HIS A 12 8.36 -1.76 9.24
C HIS A 12 8.10 -1.32 7.81
N THR A 13 8.80 -0.28 7.38
CA THR A 13 8.91 0.07 5.96
C THR A 13 10.36 -0.10 5.51
N PHE A 14 10.59 -0.72 4.36
CA PHE A 14 11.90 -0.88 3.74
C PHE A 14 11.92 -0.30 2.31
N ASN A 15 13.03 0.35 1.94
CA ASN A 15 13.26 0.89 0.60
C ASN A 15 14.68 0.46 0.18
N PRO A 16 14.83 -0.49 -0.75
CA PRO A 16 16.15 -0.89 -1.27
C PRO A 16 16.77 0.22 -2.14
N TRP A 17 15.92 1.00 -2.78
CA TRP A 17 16.24 2.21 -3.54
C TRP A 17 15.12 3.24 -3.38
N VAL A 18 15.36 4.44 -3.91
CA VAL A 18 14.43 5.56 -3.97
C VAL A 18 14.27 5.99 -5.41
N GLY A 19 13.03 6.23 -5.82
CA GLY A 19 12.66 6.61 -7.18
C GLY A 19 11.80 5.55 -7.85
N CYS A 20 10.89 6.00 -8.71
CA CYS A 20 10.07 5.15 -9.57
C CYS A 20 9.58 5.93 -10.79
N THR A 21 9.15 5.22 -11.84
CA THR A 21 8.48 5.86 -13.00
C THR A 21 6.97 5.96 -12.79
N ARG A 22 6.41 7.16 -13.02
CA ARG A 22 4.96 7.43 -13.10
C ARG A 22 4.29 6.58 -14.17
N LEU A 23 3.12 6.01 -13.85
CA LEU A 23 2.40 5.08 -14.74
C LEU A 23 0.92 5.33 -14.88
N SER A 24 0.32 6.01 -13.92
CA SER A 24 -1.12 5.98 -13.77
C SER A 24 -1.64 7.20 -13.03
N PRO A 25 -2.97 7.43 -13.04
CA PRO A 25 -3.58 8.56 -12.35
C PRO A 25 -3.30 8.59 -10.85
N ALA A 26 -3.07 7.44 -10.20
CA ALA A 26 -2.63 7.35 -8.81
C ALA A 26 -1.29 8.06 -8.53
N CYS A 27 -0.50 8.36 -9.56
CA CYS A 27 0.78 9.05 -9.41
C CYS A 27 0.65 10.58 -9.48
N ASP A 28 -0.49 11.12 -9.90
CA ASP A 28 -0.65 12.55 -10.21
C ASP A 28 -0.41 13.46 -8.98
N HIS A 29 -0.70 12.95 -7.78
CA HIS A 29 -0.46 13.61 -6.51
C HIS A 29 0.40 12.75 -5.57
N CYS A 30 1.36 12.02 -6.15
CA CYS A 30 2.22 11.10 -5.40
C CYS A 30 2.99 11.81 -4.27
N TYR A 31 2.74 11.38 -3.02
CA TYR A 31 3.42 11.95 -1.85
C TYR A 31 4.95 11.77 -1.90
N ALA A 32 5.43 10.68 -2.51
CA ALA A 32 6.85 10.37 -2.61
C ALA A 32 7.53 11.29 -3.63
N GLU A 33 6.87 11.60 -4.75
CA GLU A 33 7.34 12.62 -5.70
C GLU A 33 7.33 14.02 -5.08
N ALA A 34 6.28 14.37 -4.33
CA ALA A 34 6.23 15.65 -3.59
C ALA A 34 7.36 15.76 -2.54
N TRP A 35 7.71 14.66 -1.86
CA TRP A 35 8.88 14.58 -0.99
C TRP A 35 10.19 14.74 -1.77
N ALA A 36 10.31 14.11 -2.94
CA ALA A 36 11.49 14.23 -3.77
C ALA A 36 11.68 15.69 -4.24
N LYS A 37 10.62 16.36 -4.69
CA LYS A 37 10.65 17.78 -5.10
C LYS A 37 11.11 18.69 -3.96
N ARG A 38 10.48 18.60 -2.78
CA ARG A 38 10.83 19.45 -1.63
C ARG A 38 12.24 19.20 -1.07
N THR A 39 12.85 18.06 -1.38
CA THR A 39 14.21 17.70 -0.94
C THR A 39 15.26 17.81 -2.06
N GLY A 40 14.92 18.42 -3.21
CA GLY A 40 15.86 18.60 -4.32
C GLY A 40 16.20 17.32 -5.10
N GLN A 41 15.40 16.27 -4.96
CA GLN A 41 15.61 14.94 -5.53
C GLN A 41 14.60 14.56 -6.62
N ALA A 42 13.96 15.55 -7.26
CA ALA A 42 12.93 15.31 -8.28
C ALA A 42 13.41 14.41 -9.44
N HIS A 43 14.71 14.43 -9.75
CA HIS A 43 15.34 13.59 -10.79
C HIS A 43 15.12 12.07 -10.57
N LEU A 44 14.87 11.64 -9.33
CA LEU A 44 14.58 10.24 -8.99
C LEU A 44 13.20 9.75 -9.48
N TRP A 45 12.30 10.66 -9.85
CA TRP A 45 11.00 10.33 -10.45
C TRP A 45 10.96 10.52 -11.97
N THR A 46 12.03 11.06 -12.56
CA THR A 46 12.11 11.39 -13.99
C THR A 46 13.14 10.57 -14.76
N GLY A 47 14.00 9.78 -14.11
CA GLY A 47 14.93 8.91 -14.82
C GLY A 47 15.98 8.19 -13.97
N GLU A 48 16.37 8.75 -12.83
CA GLU A 48 17.39 8.12 -11.98
C GLU A 48 16.76 7.29 -10.85
N ARG A 49 17.53 6.33 -10.30
CA ARG A 49 17.20 5.69 -9.03
C ARG A 49 18.42 5.76 -8.14
N ARG A 50 18.17 5.97 -6.86
CA ARG A 50 19.22 6.05 -5.86
C ARG A 50 19.13 4.87 -4.92
N ARG A 51 20.19 4.06 -4.86
CA ARG A 51 20.28 2.99 -3.87
C ARG A 51 20.34 3.58 -2.46
N THR A 52 19.68 2.94 -1.49
CA THR A 52 19.74 3.36 -0.09
C THR A 52 21.04 2.93 0.59
N SER A 53 21.38 3.57 1.71
CA SER A 53 22.66 3.39 2.41
C SER A 53 22.87 1.96 2.93
N ALA A 54 24.12 1.55 3.11
CA ALA A 54 24.47 0.26 3.72
C ALA A 54 23.81 0.07 5.10
N SER A 55 23.73 1.13 5.92
CA SER A 55 23.05 1.10 7.21
C SER A 55 21.55 0.79 7.09
N ASN A 56 20.87 1.30 6.06
CA ASN A 56 19.48 0.95 5.79
C ASN A 56 19.33 -0.54 5.46
N TRP A 57 20.25 -1.09 4.66
CA TRP A 57 20.27 -2.50 4.29
C TRP A 57 20.57 -3.47 5.45
N GLN A 58 20.99 -2.98 6.62
CA GLN A 58 21.16 -3.78 7.83
C GLN A 58 19.90 -3.83 8.72
N GLN A 59 18.96 -2.90 8.54
CA GLN A 59 17.77 -2.81 9.40
C GLN A 59 16.91 -4.09 9.37
N PRO A 60 16.67 -4.74 8.21
CA PRO A 60 15.85 -5.96 8.19
C PRO A 60 16.43 -7.09 9.04
N LEU A 61 17.77 -7.24 9.11
CA LEU A 61 18.38 -8.24 9.99
C LEU A 61 18.13 -7.96 11.48
N LYS A 62 18.08 -6.68 11.87
CA LYS A 62 17.72 -6.30 13.25
C LYS A 62 16.26 -6.64 13.54
N TRP A 63 15.37 -6.28 12.62
CA TRP A 63 13.92 -6.54 12.77
C TRP A 63 13.60 -8.03 12.79
N ASP A 64 14.29 -8.81 11.96
CA ASP A 64 14.13 -10.27 11.90
C ASP A 64 14.52 -10.93 13.23
N ARG A 65 15.68 -10.56 13.80
CA ARG A 65 16.08 -11.03 15.14
C ARG A 65 15.07 -10.64 16.22
N ALA A 66 14.50 -9.45 16.15
CA ALA A 66 13.47 -9.00 17.10
C ALA A 66 12.17 -9.80 16.94
N ALA A 67 11.72 -10.04 15.70
CA ALA A 67 10.54 -10.85 15.41
C ALA A 67 10.73 -12.30 15.89
N ALA A 68 11.90 -12.88 15.61
CA ALA A 68 12.28 -14.21 16.09
C ALA A 68 12.27 -14.31 17.61
N ALA A 69 12.86 -13.32 18.30
CA ALA A 69 12.89 -13.28 19.77
C ALA A 69 11.48 -13.12 20.39
N ALA A 70 10.57 -12.41 19.73
CA ALA A 70 9.17 -12.27 20.15
C ALA A 70 8.31 -13.50 19.82
N GLY A 71 8.80 -14.42 18.97
CA GLY A 71 7.97 -15.52 18.45
C GLY A 71 6.90 -15.06 17.46
N GLU A 72 7.08 -13.89 16.84
CA GLU A 72 6.11 -13.25 15.95
C GLU A 72 6.64 -13.14 14.52
N ARG A 73 5.75 -12.82 13.57
CA ARG A 73 6.11 -12.43 12.21
C ARG A 73 5.83 -10.96 11.99
N HIS A 74 6.88 -10.20 11.65
CA HIS A 74 6.72 -8.76 11.38
C HIS A 74 6.55 -8.49 9.88
N ARG A 75 5.41 -7.90 9.50
CA ARG A 75 5.19 -7.34 8.15
C ARG A 75 6.10 -6.15 7.84
N VAL A 76 6.75 -6.19 6.67
CA VAL A 76 7.61 -5.14 6.11
C VAL A 76 7.04 -4.65 4.79
N PHE A 77 6.64 -3.38 4.70
CA PHE A 77 6.20 -2.79 3.45
C PHE A 77 7.39 -2.38 2.58
N CYS A 78 7.46 -2.94 1.37
CA CYS A 78 8.50 -2.68 0.39
C CYS A 78 7.85 -2.36 -0.98
N ALA A 79 7.81 -1.12 -1.44
CA ALA A 79 8.54 0.04 -0.97
C ALA A 79 7.66 1.30 -0.93
N SER A 80 7.90 2.19 0.03
CA SER A 80 7.13 3.43 0.18
C SER A 80 7.62 4.57 -0.73
N LEU A 81 8.89 4.54 -1.13
CA LEU A 81 9.53 5.55 -1.96
C LEU A 81 10.07 4.95 -3.27
N ALA A 82 9.59 3.78 -3.66
CA ALA A 82 10.00 3.07 -4.85
C ALA A 82 8.92 2.07 -5.30
N ASP A 83 9.11 1.53 -6.51
CA ASP A 83 8.38 0.36 -7.01
C ASP A 83 9.38 -0.79 -7.17
N PHE A 84 9.11 -1.93 -6.50
CA PHE A 84 10.04 -3.07 -6.46
C PHE A 84 10.28 -3.69 -7.86
N PHE A 85 9.27 -3.60 -8.72
CA PHE A 85 9.26 -4.17 -10.07
C PHE A 85 9.38 -3.09 -11.16
N ASP A 86 10.04 -1.96 -10.83
CA ASP A 86 10.43 -0.93 -11.79
C ASP A 86 11.48 -1.45 -12.79
N ASN A 87 11.30 -1.13 -14.08
CA ASN A 87 12.17 -1.53 -15.18
C ASN A 87 13.54 -0.83 -15.16
N GLN A 88 13.62 0.36 -14.57
CA GLN A 88 14.83 1.18 -14.63
C GLN A 88 15.79 0.91 -13.47
N VAL A 89 15.46 -0.01 -12.58
CA VAL A 89 16.35 -0.41 -11.48
C VAL A 89 17.34 -1.45 -12.00
N PRO A 90 18.66 -1.30 -11.77
CA PRO A 90 19.64 -2.33 -12.10
C PRO A 90 19.27 -3.67 -11.48
N SER A 91 19.24 -4.75 -12.27
CA SER A 91 18.82 -6.09 -11.80
C SER A 91 19.55 -6.53 -10.53
N ARG A 92 20.87 -6.26 -10.47
CA ARG A 92 21.71 -6.58 -9.31
C ARG A 92 21.19 -6.00 -7.99
N TRP A 93 20.54 -4.84 -8.00
CA TRP A 93 19.98 -4.27 -6.77
C TRP A 93 18.76 -5.05 -6.28
N ARG A 94 17.97 -5.60 -7.22
CA ARG A 94 16.87 -6.50 -6.89
C ARG A 94 17.39 -7.85 -6.42
N ASP A 95 18.46 -8.36 -7.02
CA ASP A 95 19.11 -9.61 -6.58
C ASP A 95 19.59 -9.48 -5.12
N ASP A 96 20.20 -8.36 -4.76
CA ASP A 96 20.59 -8.08 -3.37
C ASP A 96 19.36 -8.00 -2.44
N ALA A 97 18.25 -7.43 -2.91
CA ALA A 97 17.00 -7.36 -2.15
C ALA A 97 16.42 -8.76 -1.90
N TRP A 98 16.45 -9.62 -2.92
CA TRP A 98 16.06 -11.02 -2.78
C TRP A 98 16.94 -11.77 -1.77
N HIS A 99 18.25 -11.58 -1.77
CA HIS A 99 19.11 -12.15 -0.72
C HIS A 99 18.72 -11.68 0.68
N ARG A 100 18.40 -10.39 0.83
CA ARG A 100 18.00 -9.85 2.13
C ARG A 100 16.67 -10.45 2.59
N ILE A 101 15.73 -10.64 1.68
CA ILE A 101 14.45 -11.31 1.95
C ILE A 101 14.69 -12.76 2.39
N ALA A 102 15.59 -13.49 1.71
CA ALA A 102 15.96 -14.86 2.06
C ALA A 102 16.54 -14.97 3.48
N GLN A 103 17.34 -13.97 3.89
CA GLN A 103 18.01 -13.92 5.19
C GLN A 103 17.11 -13.45 6.34
N THR A 104 15.84 -13.13 6.06
CA THR A 104 14.90 -12.60 7.06
C THR A 104 13.60 -13.41 7.09
N PRO A 105 13.66 -14.71 7.46
CA PRO A 105 12.52 -15.61 7.39
C PRO A 105 11.38 -15.27 8.35
N HIS A 106 11.63 -14.49 9.41
CA HIS A 106 10.63 -14.03 10.38
C HIS A 106 9.92 -12.74 9.94
N LEU A 107 10.29 -12.17 8.79
CA LEU A 107 9.65 -10.99 8.22
C LEU A 107 8.74 -11.35 7.06
N ASP A 108 7.50 -10.84 7.05
CA ASP A 108 6.59 -10.94 5.91
C ASP A 108 6.75 -9.72 4.99
N TRP A 109 7.36 -9.92 3.83
CA TRP A 109 7.66 -8.86 2.87
C TRP A 109 6.47 -8.55 1.97
N MET A 110 5.83 -7.40 2.20
CA MET A 110 4.73 -6.90 1.37
C MET A 110 5.30 -6.13 0.17
N LEU A 111 5.45 -6.81 -0.96
CA LEU A 111 5.95 -6.23 -2.21
C LEU A 111 4.79 -5.68 -3.04
N LEU A 112 4.72 -4.37 -3.20
CA LEU A 112 3.66 -3.69 -3.95
C LEU A 112 4.18 -3.07 -5.25
N THR A 113 3.42 -3.20 -6.34
CA THR A 113 3.76 -2.59 -7.63
C THR A 113 2.54 -2.15 -8.44
N LYS A 114 2.73 -1.17 -9.34
CA LYS A 114 1.77 -0.82 -10.40
C LYS A 114 2.00 -1.59 -11.71
N ARG A 115 2.99 -2.50 -11.74
CA ARG A 115 3.41 -3.30 -12.91
C ARG A 115 3.40 -4.81 -12.61
N PRO A 116 2.28 -5.43 -12.22
CA PRO A 116 2.30 -6.85 -11.89
C PRO A 116 2.73 -7.75 -13.06
N GLN A 117 2.62 -7.26 -14.30
CA GLN A 117 3.09 -7.94 -15.51
C GLN A 117 4.62 -8.16 -15.52
N ASN A 118 5.35 -7.38 -14.73
CA ASN A 118 6.80 -7.53 -14.60
C ASN A 118 7.21 -8.60 -13.60
N ILE A 119 6.33 -8.99 -12.67
CA ILE A 119 6.70 -9.81 -11.51
C ILE A 119 7.38 -11.11 -11.99
N ALA A 120 6.71 -11.88 -12.85
CA ALA A 120 7.20 -13.18 -13.33
C ALA A 120 8.60 -13.11 -13.97
N LYS A 121 8.94 -12.00 -14.63
CA LYS A 121 10.23 -11.78 -15.30
C LYS A 121 11.34 -11.32 -14.35
N MET A 122 10.98 -10.92 -13.13
CA MET A 122 11.87 -10.28 -12.16
C MET A 122 11.98 -11.07 -10.84
N LEU A 123 11.45 -12.30 -10.83
CA LEU A 123 11.58 -13.24 -9.71
C LEU A 123 13.04 -13.68 -9.54
N PRO A 124 13.46 -14.05 -8.31
CA PRO A 124 14.80 -14.57 -8.08
C PRO A 124 15.00 -15.90 -8.81
N GLY A 125 16.18 -16.08 -9.39
CA GLY A 125 16.63 -17.36 -9.95
C GLY A 125 17.61 -18.09 -9.01
N SER A 126 17.78 -19.40 -9.22
CA SER A 126 18.79 -20.19 -8.49
C SER A 126 20.22 -19.65 -8.65
N ALA A 127 20.51 -18.96 -9.76
CA ALA A 127 21.80 -18.36 -10.07
C ALA A 127 22.23 -17.26 -9.09
N ILE A 128 21.29 -16.64 -8.36
CA ILE A 128 21.59 -15.58 -7.40
C ILE A 128 21.58 -16.09 -5.95
N GLY A 129 21.77 -17.39 -5.70
CA GLY A 129 21.87 -17.93 -4.33
C GLY A 129 20.62 -17.79 -3.44
N ALA A 130 19.52 -17.28 -4.01
CA ALA A 130 18.21 -17.25 -3.38
C ALA A 130 17.43 -18.53 -3.75
N PRO A 131 16.50 -19.00 -2.89
CA PRO A 131 15.57 -20.06 -3.24
C PRO A 131 14.86 -19.76 -4.55
N ALA A 132 14.74 -20.77 -5.42
CA ALA A 132 13.90 -20.67 -6.59
C ALA A 132 12.46 -20.35 -6.15
N TRP A 133 11.75 -19.54 -6.93
CA TRP A 133 10.41 -19.07 -6.55
C TRP A 133 9.42 -20.21 -6.28
N GLY A 134 9.49 -21.31 -7.03
CA GLY A 134 8.67 -22.50 -6.82
C GLY A 134 7.17 -22.19 -6.78
N ALA A 135 6.48 -22.73 -5.76
CA ALA A 135 5.05 -22.49 -5.50
C ALA A 135 4.77 -21.14 -4.78
N GLY A 136 5.77 -20.26 -4.68
CA GLY A 136 5.75 -19.03 -3.92
C GLY A 136 6.78 -19.04 -2.81
N TRP A 137 7.21 -17.85 -2.40
CA TRP A 137 8.23 -17.70 -1.35
C TRP A 137 7.56 -17.52 0.03
N PRO A 138 7.90 -18.32 1.07
CA PRO A 138 7.12 -18.39 2.31
C PRO A 138 6.98 -17.09 3.09
N ASN A 139 7.86 -16.12 2.85
CA ASN A 139 7.88 -14.85 3.55
C ASN A 139 7.68 -13.64 2.61
N VAL A 140 7.10 -13.86 1.42
CA VAL A 140 6.80 -12.82 0.44
C VAL A 140 5.31 -12.76 0.12
N TRP A 141 4.74 -11.57 0.25
CA TRP A 141 3.39 -11.23 -0.17
C TRP A 141 3.51 -10.37 -1.43
N LEU A 142 2.79 -10.73 -2.49
CA LEU A 142 2.76 -9.97 -3.73
C LEU A 142 1.50 -9.15 -3.81
N GLY A 143 1.61 -7.87 -4.16
CA GLY A 143 0.45 -7.04 -4.35
C GLY A 143 0.55 -6.07 -5.49
N THR A 144 -0.61 -5.59 -5.91
CA THR A 144 -0.70 -4.56 -6.94
C THR A 144 -1.65 -3.43 -6.57
N THR A 145 -1.36 -2.22 -7.05
CA THR A 145 -2.29 -1.09 -6.92
C THR A 145 -3.45 -1.24 -7.91
N ILE A 146 -4.67 -1.04 -7.42
CA ILE A 146 -5.91 -0.96 -8.20
C ILE A 146 -6.64 0.34 -7.83
N GLU A 147 -6.25 1.44 -8.45
CA GLU A 147 -6.82 2.77 -8.16
C GLU A 147 -8.12 3.07 -8.91
N ASP A 148 -8.38 2.38 -10.01
CA ASP A 148 -9.52 2.58 -10.92
C ASP A 148 -9.90 1.27 -11.64
N ARG A 149 -11.06 1.22 -12.30
CA ARG A 149 -11.58 0.07 -13.04
C ARG A 149 -10.65 -0.38 -14.14
N ALA A 150 -10.00 0.57 -14.82
CA ALA A 150 -9.07 0.23 -15.90
C ALA A 150 -7.88 -0.59 -15.39
N ARG A 151 -7.53 -0.49 -14.09
CA ARG A 151 -6.47 -1.28 -13.46
C ARG A 151 -6.96 -2.63 -12.93
N LEU A 152 -8.25 -2.95 -12.90
CA LEU A 152 -8.72 -4.31 -12.58
C LEU A 152 -8.06 -5.39 -13.45
N ARG A 153 -7.69 -5.05 -14.70
CA ARG A 153 -6.87 -5.90 -15.60
C ARG A 153 -5.54 -6.40 -15.00
N ASN A 154 -5.05 -5.76 -13.95
CA ASN A 154 -3.81 -6.13 -13.27
C ASN A 154 -3.95 -7.40 -12.42
N LEU A 155 -5.19 -7.79 -12.07
CA LEU A 155 -5.49 -8.99 -11.28
C LEU A 155 -4.95 -10.26 -11.96
N ASP A 156 -5.19 -10.41 -13.26
CA ASP A 156 -4.77 -11.58 -14.01
C ASP A 156 -3.25 -11.76 -13.96
N ALA A 157 -2.51 -10.67 -14.19
CA ALA A 157 -1.05 -10.69 -14.11
C ALA A 157 -0.55 -11.07 -12.70
N LEU A 158 -1.18 -10.53 -11.64
CA LEU A 158 -0.82 -10.87 -10.26
C LEU A 158 -1.07 -12.36 -9.95
N ARG A 159 -2.16 -12.93 -10.49
CA ARG A 159 -2.54 -14.34 -10.30
C ARG A 159 -1.61 -15.34 -10.99
N THR A 160 -0.99 -14.94 -12.11
CA THR A 160 -0.06 -15.82 -12.83
C THR A 160 1.15 -16.26 -12.00
N VAL A 161 1.52 -15.49 -10.98
CA VAL A 161 2.66 -15.78 -10.12
C VAL A 161 2.18 -16.45 -8.84
N PRO A 162 2.64 -17.67 -8.51
CA PRO A 162 2.36 -18.31 -7.22
C PRO A 162 2.81 -17.43 -6.07
N ALA A 163 1.96 -17.21 -5.07
CA ALA A 163 2.30 -16.40 -3.90
C ALA A 163 1.54 -16.89 -2.68
N ARG A 164 2.18 -16.85 -1.51
CA ARG A 164 1.56 -17.21 -0.23
C ARG A 164 0.42 -16.26 0.13
N VAL A 165 0.59 -14.98 -0.18
CA VAL A 165 -0.43 -13.94 -0.05
C VAL A 165 -0.41 -13.09 -1.31
N ARG A 166 -1.59 -12.86 -1.88
CA ARG A 166 -1.85 -11.85 -2.91
C ARG A 166 -2.71 -10.76 -2.32
N PHE A 167 -2.29 -9.50 -2.45
CA PHE A 167 -3.04 -8.37 -1.92
C PHE A 167 -3.28 -7.26 -2.93
N LEU A 168 -4.39 -6.56 -2.78
CA LEU A 168 -4.69 -5.35 -3.56
C LEU A 168 -4.49 -4.14 -2.67
N SER A 169 -3.85 -3.12 -3.23
CA SER A 169 -3.84 -1.78 -2.64
C SER A 169 -4.72 -0.89 -3.51
N CYS A 170 -5.96 -0.72 -3.09
CA CYS A 170 -6.88 0.21 -3.72
C CYS A 170 -6.60 1.63 -3.19
N GLU A 171 -5.40 2.15 -3.49
CA GLU A 171 -4.88 3.40 -2.94
C GLU A 171 -3.99 4.22 -3.91
N PRO A 172 -4.29 5.52 -4.08
CA PRO A 172 -5.56 6.15 -3.72
C PRO A 172 -6.71 5.48 -4.49
N LEU A 173 -7.86 5.24 -3.86
CA LEU A 173 -9.07 4.81 -4.55
C LEU A 173 -9.70 6.02 -5.26
N LEU A 174 -9.75 5.98 -6.60
CA LEU A 174 -10.12 7.14 -7.42
C LEU A 174 -11.54 7.06 -8.00
N GLU A 175 -12.15 5.88 -8.02
CA GLU A 175 -13.54 5.69 -8.45
C GLU A 175 -14.13 4.42 -7.82
N ASP A 176 -15.44 4.23 -8.03
CA ASP A 176 -16.08 2.94 -7.79
C ASP A 176 -15.50 1.88 -8.76
N LEU A 177 -14.98 0.79 -8.18
CA LEU A 177 -14.42 -0.32 -8.94
C LEU A 177 -15.51 -1.24 -9.51
N GLY A 178 -16.75 -1.14 -9.03
CA GLY A 178 -17.80 -2.11 -9.35
C GLY A 178 -17.46 -3.50 -8.81
N GLU A 179 -17.79 -4.53 -9.57
CA GLU A 179 -17.47 -5.92 -9.20
C GLU A 179 -15.98 -6.22 -9.38
N ILE A 180 -15.36 -6.75 -8.33
CA ILE A 180 -13.97 -7.19 -8.29
C ILE A 180 -13.97 -8.70 -8.21
N ASP A 181 -13.36 -9.36 -9.19
CA ASP A 181 -13.07 -10.78 -9.06
C ASP A 181 -11.96 -10.96 -8.01
N LEU A 182 -12.36 -11.42 -6.81
CA LEU A 182 -11.47 -11.63 -5.66
C LEU A 182 -10.87 -13.05 -5.61
N THR A 183 -11.09 -13.88 -6.63
CA THR A 183 -10.55 -15.24 -6.68
C THR A 183 -9.02 -15.24 -6.50
N GLY A 184 -8.52 -15.99 -5.51
CA GLY A 184 -7.09 -16.08 -5.21
C GLY A 184 -6.45 -14.81 -4.61
N ILE A 185 -7.27 -13.82 -4.22
CA ILE A 185 -6.86 -12.64 -3.45
C ILE A 185 -7.10 -12.90 -1.96
N HIS A 186 -6.19 -12.44 -1.12
CA HIS A 186 -6.19 -12.75 0.31
C HIS A 186 -6.39 -11.50 1.17
N LEU A 187 -6.05 -10.32 0.66
CA LEU A 187 -6.16 -9.04 1.37
C LEU A 187 -6.51 -7.92 0.38
N VAL A 188 -7.44 -7.05 0.76
CA VAL A 188 -7.69 -5.79 0.06
C VAL A 188 -7.52 -4.64 1.04
N ILE A 189 -6.61 -3.73 0.72
CA ILE A 189 -6.33 -2.52 1.48
C ILE A 189 -6.96 -1.34 0.73
N VAL A 190 -7.78 -0.54 1.41
CA VAL A 190 -8.49 0.61 0.83
C VAL A 190 -8.11 1.89 1.55
N GLY A 191 -7.89 2.96 0.79
CA GLY A 191 -7.63 4.27 1.36
C GLY A 191 -7.64 5.42 0.35
N GLY A 192 -8.03 6.60 0.82
CA GLY A 192 -8.07 7.80 -0.01
C GLY A 192 -6.74 8.54 -0.11
N GLU A 193 -6.70 9.50 -1.04
CA GLU A 193 -5.53 10.30 -1.36
C GLU A 193 -5.22 11.34 -0.26
N SER A 194 -3.96 11.74 -0.11
CA SER A 194 -3.56 12.74 0.90
C SER A 194 -2.54 13.73 0.34
N GLY A 195 -2.55 14.96 0.87
CA GLY A 195 -1.63 16.03 0.47
C GLY A 195 -2.25 17.11 -0.42
N PRO A 196 -1.46 18.12 -0.86
CA PRO A 196 -1.96 19.39 -1.39
C PRO A 196 -3.00 19.30 -2.53
N GLY A 197 -2.95 18.26 -3.36
CA GLY A 197 -3.90 18.01 -4.44
C GLY A 197 -4.79 16.76 -4.28
N ALA A 198 -4.96 16.25 -3.06
CA ALA A 198 -5.73 15.04 -2.83
C ALA A 198 -7.13 15.13 -3.45
N ARG A 199 -7.52 14.07 -4.16
CA ARG A 199 -8.87 13.85 -4.67
C ARG A 199 -9.74 13.15 -3.61
N PRO A 200 -11.04 13.46 -3.53
CA PRO A 200 -11.95 12.79 -2.61
C PRO A 200 -12.17 11.33 -3.02
N MET A 201 -12.24 10.46 -2.03
CA MET A 201 -12.71 9.08 -2.17
C MET A 201 -14.06 9.00 -1.46
N ARG A 202 -15.09 8.50 -2.15
CA ARG A 202 -16.40 8.30 -1.52
C ARG A 202 -16.38 7.07 -0.60
N ALA A 203 -16.89 7.20 0.62
CA ALA A 203 -17.01 6.13 1.61
C ALA A 203 -17.85 4.96 1.11
N GLU A 204 -18.84 5.23 0.24
CA GLU A 204 -19.64 4.18 -0.43
C GLU A 204 -18.76 3.21 -1.25
N TRP A 205 -17.69 3.68 -1.91
CA TRP A 205 -16.80 2.82 -2.69
C TRP A 205 -16.02 1.88 -1.77
N ALA A 206 -15.53 2.41 -0.65
CA ALA A 206 -14.86 1.60 0.37
C ALA A 206 -15.80 0.56 0.99
N ARG A 207 -17.08 0.91 1.22
CA ARG A 207 -18.12 -0.02 1.70
C ARG A 207 -18.46 -1.10 0.67
N ALA A 208 -18.53 -0.75 -0.62
CA ALA A 208 -18.79 -1.70 -1.69
C ALA A 208 -17.69 -2.77 -1.76
N ILE A 209 -16.42 -2.35 -1.73
CA ILE A 209 -15.26 -3.25 -1.69
C ILE A 209 -15.29 -4.13 -0.43
N ARG A 210 -15.62 -3.54 0.73
CA ARG A 210 -15.77 -4.27 2.00
C ARG A 210 -16.83 -5.36 1.92
N GLY A 211 -17.99 -5.06 1.35
CA GLY A 211 -19.08 -6.02 1.16
C GLY A 211 -18.64 -7.21 0.31
N GLN A 212 -17.95 -6.95 -0.79
CA GLN A 212 -17.38 -7.99 -1.64
C GLN A 212 -16.33 -8.84 -0.92
N CYS A 213 -15.44 -8.21 -0.13
CA CYS A 213 -14.43 -8.93 0.66
C CYS A 213 -15.08 -9.86 1.69
N ILE A 214 -16.10 -9.39 2.42
CA ILE A 214 -16.85 -10.19 3.38
C ILE A 214 -17.52 -11.38 2.69
N ALA A 215 -18.19 -11.14 1.55
CA ALA A 215 -18.86 -12.21 0.80
C ALA A 215 -17.87 -13.27 0.28
N ALA A 216 -16.65 -12.87 -0.08
CA ALA A 216 -15.61 -13.76 -0.58
C ALA A 216 -14.71 -14.37 0.51
N GLY A 217 -14.87 -14.01 1.78
CA GLY A 217 -13.97 -14.43 2.86
C GLY A 217 -12.55 -13.88 2.75
N VAL A 218 -12.38 -12.72 2.12
CA VAL A 218 -11.10 -12.03 1.91
C VAL A 218 -10.88 -10.99 3.01
N ALA A 219 -9.66 -10.90 3.55
CA ALA A 219 -9.35 -9.90 4.57
C ALA A 219 -9.49 -8.48 4.00
N TYR A 220 -10.17 -7.61 4.75
CA TYR A 220 -10.38 -6.21 4.40
C TYR A 220 -9.70 -5.27 5.39
N HIS A 221 -8.83 -4.40 4.88
CA HIS A 221 -8.15 -3.37 5.68
C HIS A 221 -8.53 -1.98 5.15
N PHE A 222 -9.21 -1.18 5.97
CA PHE A 222 -9.46 0.23 5.67
C PHE A 222 -8.40 1.08 6.33
N LYS A 223 -7.50 1.65 5.54
CA LYS A 223 -6.42 2.49 6.04
C LYS A 223 -6.94 3.83 6.57
N GLN A 224 -7.64 4.58 5.72
CA GLN A 224 -8.01 5.98 5.97
C GLN A 224 -8.91 6.55 4.86
N HIS A 225 -9.60 7.65 5.17
CA HIS A 225 -10.32 8.46 4.17
C HIS A 225 -9.42 9.34 3.30
N GLY A 226 -8.24 9.71 3.78
CA GLY A 226 -7.35 10.64 3.08
C GLY A 226 -7.56 12.06 3.59
N ASP A 227 -7.34 13.07 2.74
CA ASP A 227 -7.57 14.48 3.14
C ASP A 227 -9.06 14.86 3.20
N TRP A 228 -9.92 14.08 2.54
CA TRP A 228 -11.36 14.29 2.42
C TRP A 228 -12.11 13.26 3.24
N ILE A 229 -13.28 13.64 3.75
CA ILE A 229 -14.20 12.73 4.42
C ILE A 229 -15.64 13.03 4.01
N ASP A 230 -16.42 12.00 3.69
CA ASP A 230 -17.84 12.16 3.35
C ASP A 230 -18.63 12.71 4.55
N VAL A 231 -19.65 13.51 4.26
CA VAL A 231 -20.49 14.13 5.30
C VAL A 231 -21.12 13.08 6.23
N ASP A 232 -21.51 11.93 5.69
CA ASP A 232 -22.11 10.84 6.47
C ASP A 232 -21.13 10.18 7.46
N GLN A 233 -19.81 10.34 7.24
CA GLN A 233 -18.77 9.82 8.11
C GLN A 233 -18.39 10.81 9.22
N LEU A 234 -18.67 12.11 9.05
CA LEU A 234 -18.32 13.14 10.05
C LEU A 234 -18.93 12.85 11.42
N ARG A 235 -20.13 12.25 11.45
CA ARG A 235 -20.82 11.87 12.70
C ARG A 235 -20.05 10.89 13.57
N HIS A 236 -19.04 10.24 13.00
CA HIS A 236 -18.18 9.29 13.69
C HIS A 236 -16.88 9.92 14.20
N LEU A 237 -16.63 11.21 13.93
CA LEU A 237 -15.47 11.93 14.43
C LEU A 237 -15.76 12.55 15.80
N ASP A 238 -14.77 12.50 16.68
CA ASP A 238 -14.83 13.17 17.99
C ASP A 238 -15.10 14.67 17.81
N GLY A 239 -16.16 15.19 18.44
CA GLY A 239 -16.54 16.60 18.37
C GLY A 239 -17.55 16.97 17.29
N TRP A 240 -18.15 15.98 16.59
CA TRP A 240 -19.38 16.21 15.83
C TRP A 240 -20.56 16.50 16.78
N THR A 241 -21.28 17.60 16.55
CA THR A 241 -22.33 18.10 17.46
C THR A 241 -23.76 17.88 16.94
N GLY A 242 -23.93 17.22 15.79
CA GLY A 242 -25.26 16.80 15.32
C GLY A 242 -26.14 17.87 14.68
N GLY A 243 -25.57 18.98 14.21
CA GLY A 243 -26.30 20.09 13.59
C GLY A 243 -26.38 20.03 12.06
N PRO A 244 -27.15 20.94 11.43
CA PRO A 244 -27.14 21.17 9.98
C PRO A 244 -25.82 21.76 9.46
N GLU A 245 -24.96 22.22 10.38
CA GLU A 245 -23.61 22.72 10.16
C GLU A 245 -22.58 21.62 10.44
N PHE A 246 -21.41 21.70 9.80
CA PHE A 246 -20.28 20.78 10.03
C PHE A 246 -19.54 21.09 11.35
N GLY A 247 -20.02 22.08 12.11
CA GLY A 247 -19.54 22.46 13.43
C GLY A 247 -18.11 22.98 13.36
N ARG A 248 -17.18 22.31 14.05
CA ARG A 248 -15.77 22.75 14.00
C ARG A 248 -15.16 22.73 12.59
N PHE A 249 -15.79 22.07 11.62
CA PHE A 249 -15.33 21.96 10.24
C PHE A 249 -16.00 22.93 9.28
N ASP A 250 -16.80 23.90 9.75
CA ASP A 250 -17.50 24.85 8.86
C ASP A 250 -16.56 25.72 8.01
N HIS A 251 -15.31 25.88 8.46
CA HIS A 251 -14.27 26.61 7.73
C HIS A 251 -13.53 25.74 6.69
N CYS A 252 -13.81 24.43 6.65
CA CYS A 252 -13.16 23.51 5.73
C CYS A 252 -13.80 23.56 4.34
N ARG A 253 -13.02 23.18 3.31
CA ARG A 253 -13.50 23.16 1.94
C ARG A 253 -14.52 22.03 1.77
N TYR A 254 -15.74 22.38 1.37
CA TYR A 254 -16.79 21.44 0.98
C TYR A 254 -16.78 21.23 -0.54
N ASP A 255 -16.89 19.98 -0.97
CA ASP A 255 -17.14 19.60 -2.36
C ASP A 255 -18.61 19.17 -2.48
N GLN A 256 -19.41 19.95 -3.21
CA GLN A 256 -20.85 19.74 -3.34
C GLN A 256 -21.17 18.48 -4.15
N ASP A 257 -20.38 18.19 -5.18
CA ASP A 257 -20.64 17.06 -6.09
C ASP A 257 -20.28 15.74 -5.41
N ALA A 258 -19.22 15.73 -4.59
CA ALA A 258 -18.78 14.56 -3.85
C ALA A 258 -19.38 14.44 -2.43
N GLU A 259 -20.14 15.44 -1.97
CA GLU A 259 -20.71 15.53 -0.63
C GLU A 259 -19.68 15.24 0.50
N CYS A 260 -18.52 15.88 0.43
CA CYS A 260 -17.39 15.63 1.33
C CYS A 260 -16.65 16.90 1.75
N LEU A 261 -15.97 16.86 2.91
CA LEU A 261 -15.14 17.95 3.41
C LEU A 261 -13.66 17.60 3.42
N ARG A 262 -12.85 18.58 3.02
CA ARG A 262 -11.40 18.52 3.17
C ARG A 262 -10.98 18.98 4.56
N ILE A 263 -10.90 18.03 5.50
CA ILE A 263 -10.51 18.30 6.89
C ILE A 263 -9.06 17.87 7.18
N GLY A 264 -8.38 17.29 6.18
CA GLY A 264 -7.01 16.84 6.28
C GLY A 264 -6.86 15.45 6.88
N LYS A 265 -5.82 14.74 6.43
CA LYS A 265 -5.57 13.33 6.75
C LYS A 265 -5.73 12.95 8.23
N ALA A 266 -5.11 13.74 9.11
CA ALA A 266 -5.09 13.42 10.53
C ALA A 266 -6.49 13.49 11.16
N ALA A 267 -7.30 14.46 10.75
CA ALA A 267 -8.66 14.64 11.27
C ALA A 267 -9.66 13.67 10.63
N ALA A 268 -9.53 13.39 9.34
CA ALA A 268 -10.37 12.42 8.64
C ALA A 268 -10.18 10.99 9.16
N GLY A 269 -8.95 10.62 9.53
CA GLY A 269 -8.68 9.39 10.25
C GLY A 269 -9.04 8.12 9.48
N ARG A 270 -9.36 7.06 10.23
CA ARG A 270 -9.54 5.69 9.71
C ARG A 270 -10.85 5.00 10.11
N LEU A 271 -11.77 5.74 10.71
CA LEU A 271 -13.07 5.18 11.06
C LEU A 271 -13.93 5.13 9.81
N LEU A 272 -14.32 3.94 9.39
CA LEU A 272 -15.34 3.75 8.36
C LEU A 272 -16.57 3.15 9.04
N ASP A 273 -17.68 3.88 9.01
CA ASP A 273 -18.91 3.54 9.73
C ASP A 273 -18.69 3.39 11.25
N GLY A 274 -17.92 4.29 11.85
CA GLY A 274 -17.74 4.37 13.30
C GLY A 274 -16.78 3.35 13.91
N ARG A 275 -16.06 2.57 13.10
CA ARG A 275 -15.07 1.60 13.59
C ARG A 275 -13.87 1.48 12.65
N THR A 276 -12.79 0.90 13.16
CA THR A 276 -11.63 0.52 12.35
C THR A 276 -11.87 -0.83 11.66
N TRP A 277 -11.20 -1.04 10.53
CA TRP A 277 -11.23 -2.29 9.79
C TRP A 277 -9.78 -2.72 9.53
N ASP A 278 -9.23 -3.52 10.44
CA ASP A 278 -7.78 -3.80 10.48
C ASP A 278 -7.45 -5.25 10.13
N GLN A 279 -8.31 -5.94 9.36
CA GLN A 279 -8.13 -7.37 9.10
C GLN A 279 -6.82 -7.65 8.34
N MET A 280 -6.24 -8.81 8.61
CA MET A 280 -5.09 -9.38 7.91
C MET A 280 -5.41 -10.82 7.51
N PRO A 281 -4.84 -11.33 6.41
CA PRO A 281 -5.04 -12.72 6.03
C PRO A 281 -4.39 -13.64 7.08
N GLU A 282 -5.03 -14.77 7.37
CA GLU A 282 -4.41 -15.82 8.17
C GLU A 282 -3.31 -16.50 7.35
N VAL A 283 -2.07 -16.33 7.78
CA VAL A 283 -0.91 -16.93 7.14
C VAL A 283 -0.50 -18.16 7.96
N ARG A 284 -1.13 -19.31 7.70
CA ARG A 284 -0.81 -20.58 8.39
C ARG A 284 0.67 -20.94 8.15
N PRO A 285 1.44 -21.31 9.19
CA PRO A 285 2.87 -21.61 9.10
C PRO A 285 3.24 -22.48 7.90
#